data_AF-A0A354DDU8-F1
#
_entry.id   AF-A0A354DDU8-F1
#
_cell.length_a   1.000
_cell.length_b   1.000
_cell.length_c   1.000
_cell.angle_alpha   90.00
_cell.angle_beta   90.00
_cell.angle_gamma   90.00
#
_symmetry.space_group_name_H-M   'P 1'
#
loop_
_entity.id
_entity.type
_entity.pdbx_description
1 polymer ?
#
loop_
_entity_poly.entity_id
_entity_poly.type
_entity_poly.pdbx_seq_one_letter_code
_entity_poly.pdbx_strand_id
1 'polypeptide(L)'
;MLKLLQGRILLEEELLSFLVVHKVIEMDEDYHGEPTAKMRSQCLQWITRLANDYPVILKKGIEKDQCNRCGAGKQYIHWVSCARCKQQCGYCERCLLMGKCRSCTRLYLFPLIEGDSSSFYTNSTTNIHLPTLTKFQNDALEKLIEFYQVPDKTQLTFL
;
A
#
# COMPACT_ATOMS: atom_id res chain seq x y z
N MET A 1 -3.04 0.17 -19.60
CA MET A 1 -3.26 -0.69 -18.42
C MET A 1 -1.98 -0.90 -17.62
N LEU A 2 -0.94 -1.55 -18.16
CA LEU A 2 0.36 -1.71 -17.48
C LEU A 2 0.98 -0.39 -17.00
N LYS A 3 0.81 0.70 -17.77
CA LYS A 3 1.21 2.06 -17.37
C LYS A 3 0.60 2.52 -16.03
N LEU A 4 -0.61 2.08 -15.68
CA LEU A 4 -1.27 2.44 -14.43
C LEU A 4 -0.66 1.72 -13.21
N LEU A 5 -0.04 0.57 -13.45
CA LEU A 5 0.60 -0.26 -12.43
C LEU A 5 2.06 0.15 -12.19
N GLN A 6 2.73 0.78 -13.17
CA GLN A 6 4.13 1.20 -13.06
C GLN A 6 4.38 2.04 -11.79
N GLY A 7 5.45 1.70 -11.08
CA GLY A 7 5.86 2.34 -9.82
C GLY A 7 5.02 1.94 -8.60
N ARG A 8 4.01 1.08 -8.75
CA ARG A 8 3.16 0.63 -7.63
C ARG A 8 3.67 -0.67 -7.03
N ILE A 9 3.44 -0.78 -5.73
CA ILE A 9 3.59 -2.01 -4.98
C ILE A 9 2.21 -2.41 -4.43
N LEU A 10 1.72 -3.57 -4.83
CA LEU A 10 0.36 -4.02 -4.54
C LEU A 10 0.36 -5.39 -3.88
N LEU A 11 -0.52 -5.58 -2.92
CA LEU A 11 -0.89 -6.91 -2.45
C LEU A 11 -1.65 -7.67 -3.54
N GLU A 12 -1.66 -9.00 -3.45
CA GLU A 12 -2.45 -9.85 -4.33
C GLU A 12 -3.93 -9.42 -4.39
N GLU A 13 -4.54 -9.11 -3.24
CA GLU A 13 -5.94 -8.70 -3.16
C GLU A 13 -6.18 -7.33 -3.81
N GLU A 14 -5.23 -6.40 -3.65
CA GLU A 14 -5.29 -5.07 -4.26
C GLU A 14 -5.14 -5.16 -5.78
N LEU A 15 -4.25 -6.03 -6.25
CA LEU A 15 -4.03 -6.28 -7.66
C LEU A 15 -5.24 -6.94 -8.31
N LEU A 16 -5.82 -7.97 -7.69
CA LEU A 16 -7.04 -8.60 -8.18
C LEU A 16 -8.19 -7.59 -8.26
N SER A 17 -8.39 -6.78 -7.22
CA SER A 17 -9.41 -5.72 -7.20
C SER A 17 -9.19 -4.72 -8.34
N PHE A 18 -7.94 -4.32 -8.58
CA PHE A 18 -7.58 -3.44 -9.70
C PHE A 18 -7.94 -4.07 -11.05
N LEU A 19 -7.61 -5.35 -11.27
CA LEU A 19 -7.91 -6.05 -12.52
C LEU A 19 -9.41 -6.16 -12.79
N VAL A 20 -10.21 -6.38 -11.74
CA VAL A 20 -11.68 -6.40 -11.85
C VAL A 20 -12.23 -5.02 -12.21
N VAL A 21 -11.85 -3.98 -11.45
CA VAL A 21 -12.33 -2.61 -11.66
C VAL A 21 -12.00 -2.10 -13.06
N HIS A 22 -10.83 -2.46 -13.58
CA HIS A 22 -10.40 -2.10 -14.92
C HIS A 22 -10.84 -3.08 -16.02
N LYS A 23 -11.74 -4.01 -15.71
CA LYS A 23 -12.33 -4.98 -16.66
C LYS A 23 -11.29 -5.80 -17.42
N VAL A 24 -10.20 -6.13 -16.74
CA VAL A 24 -9.13 -7.00 -17.27
C VAL A 24 -9.51 -8.46 -17.10
N ILE A 25 -10.20 -8.74 -16.00
CA ILE A 25 -10.74 -10.04 -15.65
C ILE A 25 -12.21 -9.87 -15.29
N GLU A 26 -13.04 -10.81 -15.69
CA GLU A 26 -14.43 -10.86 -15.29
C GLU A 26 -14.54 -11.65 -13.99
N MET A 27 -15.35 -11.17 -13.06
CA MET A 27 -15.74 -11.97 -11.90
C MET A 27 -16.94 -12.80 -12.30
N ASP A 28 -16.87 -14.11 -12.06
CA ASP A 28 -17.99 -15.02 -12.28
C ASP A 28 -19.16 -14.62 -11.36
N GLU A 29 -20.38 -14.50 -11.89
CA GLU A 29 -21.57 -13.99 -11.19
C GLU A 29 -22.02 -14.90 -10.02
N ASP A 30 -21.61 -16.17 -10.02
CA ASP A 30 -22.14 -17.21 -9.13
C ASP A 30 -21.41 -17.36 -7.77
N TYR A 31 -20.47 -16.49 -7.41
CA TYR A 31 -19.64 -16.68 -6.22
C TYR A 31 -19.41 -15.38 -5.45
N HIS A 32 -19.41 -15.46 -4.12
CA HIS A 32 -19.39 -14.36 -3.12
C HIS A 32 -18.21 -13.37 -3.18
N GLY A 33 -17.92 -12.76 -4.32
CA GLY A 33 -16.94 -11.68 -4.45
C GLY A 33 -15.47 -12.12 -4.41
N GLU A 34 -15.16 -13.38 -4.70
CA GLU A 34 -13.78 -13.88 -4.74
C GLU A 34 -13.46 -14.59 -6.06
N PRO A 35 -12.41 -14.19 -6.81
CA PRO A 35 -12.00 -14.87 -8.04
C PRO A 35 -11.73 -16.37 -7.81
N THR A 36 -12.20 -17.25 -8.69
CA THR A 36 -11.96 -18.70 -8.54
C THR A 36 -10.47 -19.01 -8.44
N ALA A 37 -10.08 -20.04 -7.69
CA ALA A 37 -8.67 -20.40 -7.50
C ALA A 37 -7.93 -20.62 -8.84
N LYS A 38 -8.66 -21.10 -9.86
CA LYS A 38 -8.17 -21.27 -11.24
C LYS A 38 -7.94 -19.92 -11.94
N MET A 39 -8.86 -18.98 -11.80
CA MET A 39 -8.70 -17.64 -12.37
C MET A 39 -7.57 -16.87 -11.68
N ARG A 40 -7.49 -16.96 -10.34
CA ARG A 40 -6.35 -16.44 -9.57
C ARG A 40 -5.04 -17.00 -10.09
N SER A 41 -4.92 -18.31 -10.26
CA SER A 41 -3.66 -18.91 -10.70
C SER A 41 -3.25 -18.48 -12.11
N GLN A 42 -4.20 -18.37 -13.05
CA GLN A 42 -3.93 -17.91 -14.41
C GLN A 42 -3.49 -16.44 -14.46
N CYS A 43 -4.22 -15.56 -13.77
CA CYS A 43 -3.87 -14.13 -13.72
C CYS A 43 -2.53 -13.92 -13.01
N LEU A 44 -2.28 -14.63 -11.92
CA LEU A 44 -1.03 -14.53 -11.18
C LEU A 44 0.17 -15.03 -11.99
N GLN A 45 0.03 -16.10 -12.77
CA GLN A 45 1.10 -16.58 -13.67
C GLN A 45 1.48 -15.53 -14.72
N TRP A 46 0.50 -14.82 -15.27
CA TRP A 46 0.75 -13.74 -16.21
C TRP A 46 1.42 -12.54 -15.53
N ILE A 47 0.93 -12.15 -14.35
CA ILE A 47 1.48 -11.05 -13.53
C ILE A 47 2.92 -11.31 -13.10
N THR A 48 3.27 -12.54 -12.71
CA THR A 48 4.66 -12.87 -12.30
C THR A 48 5.69 -12.67 -13.41
N ARG A 49 5.26 -12.52 -14.68
CA ARG A 49 6.16 -12.16 -15.78
C ARG A 49 6.34 -10.64 -15.95
N LEU A 50 5.49 -9.84 -15.30
CA LEU A 50 5.40 -8.39 -15.46
C LEU A 50 5.75 -7.63 -14.18
N ALA A 51 5.83 -8.34 -13.05
CA ALA A 51 6.11 -7.80 -11.73
C ALA A 51 7.10 -8.71 -11.00
N ASN A 52 7.95 -8.10 -10.18
CA ASN A 52 8.76 -8.84 -9.24
C ASN A 52 7.89 -9.23 -8.04
N ASP A 53 7.89 -10.50 -7.66
CA ASP A 53 7.21 -10.98 -6.47
C ASP A 53 8.15 -10.96 -5.26
N TYR A 54 7.66 -10.41 -4.15
CA TYR A 54 8.40 -10.35 -2.91
C TYR A 54 7.60 -10.97 -1.77
N PRO A 55 8.26 -11.64 -0.81
CA PRO A 55 7.61 -11.95 0.45
C PRO A 55 7.27 -10.63 1.15
N VAL A 56 6.08 -10.52 1.74
CA VAL A 56 5.70 -9.31 2.46
C VAL A 56 6.58 -9.06 3.68
N ILE A 57 7.00 -10.12 4.37
CA ILE A 57 7.94 -10.06 5.50
C ILE A 57 9.24 -10.74 5.07
N LEU A 58 10.32 -9.98 5.07
CA LEU A 58 11.65 -10.48 4.79
C LEU A 58 12.29 -10.97 6.09
N LYS A 59 12.52 -12.28 6.20
CA LYS A 59 13.24 -12.87 7.32
C LYS A 59 14.74 -12.77 7.07
N LYS A 60 15.42 -11.82 7.72
CA LYS A 60 16.89 -11.64 7.66
C LYS A 60 17.61 -12.15 8.92
N GLY A 61 16.91 -12.88 9.79
CA GLY A 61 17.40 -13.38 11.07
C GLY A 61 16.59 -12.84 12.26
N ILE A 62 16.92 -13.28 13.48
CA ILE A 62 16.11 -13.06 14.70
C ILE A 62 15.80 -11.57 14.95
N GLU A 63 16.66 -10.63 14.54
CA GLU A 63 16.49 -9.18 14.80
C GLU A 63 16.29 -8.30 13.57
N LYS A 64 16.25 -8.87 12.36
CA LYS A 64 16.27 -8.10 11.11
C LYS A 64 15.03 -8.25 10.25
N ASP A 65 13.94 -8.76 10.82
CA ASP A 65 12.67 -8.84 10.10
C ASP A 65 12.22 -7.45 9.65
N GLN A 66 11.81 -7.35 8.38
CA GLN A 66 11.36 -6.10 7.79
C GLN A 66 10.13 -6.34 6.89
N CYS A 67 9.20 -5.39 6.89
CA CYS A 67 8.11 -5.37 5.94
C CYS A 67 8.59 -4.81 4.59
N ASN A 68 8.52 -5.60 3.53
CA ASN A 68 8.89 -5.17 2.17
C ASN A 68 7.91 -4.18 1.54
N ARG A 69 6.71 -3.98 2.11
CA ARG A 69 5.75 -2.98 1.63
C ARG A 69 6.05 -1.57 2.14
N CYS A 70 6.23 -1.42 3.45
CA CYS A 70 6.39 -0.11 4.09
C CYS A 70 7.77 0.15 4.71
N GLY A 71 8.67 -0.84 4.67
CA GLY A 71 10.01 -0.76 5.25
C GLY A 71 10.06 -0.87 6.78
N ALA A 72 8.94 -1.06 7.46
CA ALA A 72 8.90 -1.17 8.92
C ALA A 72 9.75 -2.34 9.44
N GLY A 73 10.51 -2.09 10.51
CA GLY A 73 11.33 -3.11 11.17
C GLY A 73 10.52 -4.05 12.06
N LYS A 74 11.23 -5.03 12.64
CA LYS A 74 10.71 -6.11 13.50
C LYS A 74 9.75 -5.65 14.59
N GLN A 75 9.97 -4.47 15.18
CA GLN A 75 9.12 -3.96 16.27
C GLN A 75 7.66 -3.72 15.86
N TYR A 76 7.36 -3.65 14.55
CA TYR A 76 6.00 -3.55 14.01
C TYR A 76 5.51 -4.84 13.38
N ILE A 77 6.22 -5.95 13.57
CA ILE A 77 5.90 -7.25 12.98
C ILE A 77 5.46 -8.20 14.09
N HIS A 78 4.20 -8.60 14.03
CA HIS A 78 3.57 -9.45 15.04
C HIS A 78 3.31 -10.84 14.46
N TRP A 79 3.78 -11.89 15.14
CA TRP A 79 3.60 -13.27 14.72
C TRP A 79 2.36 -13.88 15.37
N VAL A 80 1.44 -14.42 14.56
CA VAL A 80 0.18 -15.01 15.03
C VAL A 80 -0.12 -16.34 14.33
N SER A 81 -0.97 -17.15 14.94
CA SER A 81 -1.59 -18.29 14.25
C SER A 81 -2.58 -17.76 13.20
N CYS A 82 -2.30 -18.00 11.92
CA CYS A 82 -3.06 -17.41 10.84
C CYS A 82 -4.20 -18.32 10.37
N ALA A 83 -5.43 -17.83 10.37
CA ALA A 83 -6.59 -18.58 9.87
C ALA A 83 -6.49 -18.93 8.37
N ARG A 84 -5.77 -18.11 7.57
CA ARG A 84 -5.61 -18.32 6.11
C ARG A 84 -4.63 -19.46 5.79
N CYS A 85 -3.39 -19.37 6.28
CA CYS A 85 -2.37 -20.37 5.96
C CYS A 85 -2.24 -21.48 7.01
N LYS A 86 -2.91 -21.34 8.17
CA LYS A 86 -2.85 -22.27 9.32
C LYS A 86 -1.43 -22.46 9.89
N GLN A 87 -0.54 -21.51 9.65
CA GLN A 87 0.85 -21.49 10.13
C GLN A 87 1.13 -20.21 10.93
N GLN A 88 2.29 -20.17 11.60
CA GLN A 88 2.81 -18.95 12.23
C GLN A 88 3.11 -17.89 11.15
N CYS A 89 2.39 -16.77 11.20
CA CYS A 89 2.40 -15.75 10.16
C CYS A 89 2.62 -14.36 10.77
N GLY A 90 3.60 -13.63 10.23
CA GLY A 90 3.90 -12.27 10.64
C GLY A 90 2.97 -11.31 9.92
N TYR A 91 2.39 -10.35 10.62
CA TYR A 91 1.71 -9.22 10.00
C TYR A 91 2.38 -7.92 10.39
N CYS A 92 2.41 -6.96 9.46
CA CYS A 92 2.91 -5.62 9.74
C CYS A 92 1.79 -4.73 10.28
N GLU A 93 1.96 -4.23 11.51
CA GLU A 93 1.00 -3.34 12.17
C GLU A 93 0.77 -2.05 11.37
N ARG A 94 1.83 -1.45 10.82
CA ARG A 94 1.72 -0.21 10.04
C ARG A 94 0.90 -0.37 8.76
N CYS A 95 0.87 -1.56 8.19
CA CYS A 95 0.08 -1.84 6.99
C CYS A 95 -1.36 -2.23 7.32
N LEU A 96 -1.72 -2.47 8.57
CA LEU A 96 -3.04 -2.99 8.94
C LEU A 96 -4.19 -2.10 8.40
N LEU A 97 -4.00 -0.78 8.41
CA LEU A 97 -4.97 0.22 7.92
C LEU A 97 -4.93 0.42 6.40
N MET A 98 -3.84 0.03 5.73
CA MET A 98 -3.63 0.26 4.29
C MET A 98 -3.85 -1.00 3.44
N GLY A 99 -4.06 -2.14 4.08
CA GLY A 99 -4.16 -3.46 3.45
C GLY A 99 -3.35 -4.47 4.25
N LYS A 100 -4.02 -5.51 4.76
CA LYS A 100 -3.46 -6.50 5.71
C LYS A 100 -2.26 -7.26 5.12
N CYS A 101 -1.07 -6.69 5.29
CA CYS A 101 0.20 -7.29 4.91
C CYS A 101 0.58 -8.43 5.85
N ARG A 102 0.58 -9.65 5.31
CA ARG A 102 0.94 -10.88 6.05
C ARG A 102 2.06 -11.64 5.35
N SER A 103 2.87 -12.40 6.08
CA SER A 103 3.92 -13.24 5.48
C SER A 103 3.37 -14.27 4.47
N CYS A 104 2.11 -14.67 4.60
CA CYS A 104 1.45 -15.59 3.68
C CYS A 104 0.78 -14.92 2.47
N THR A 105 0.84 -13.59 2.37
CA THR A 105 0.36 -12.83 1.20
C THR A 105 1.53 -12.48 0.29
N ARG A 106 1.26 -12.34 -1.01
CA ARG A 106 2.25 -11.93 -2.01
C ARG A 106 2.22 -10.42 -2.20
N LEU A 107 3.40 -9.87 -2.48
CA LEU A 107 3.60 -8.46 -2.81
C LEU A 107 4.15 -8.38 -4.23
N TYR A 108 3.51 -7.57 -5.08
CA TYR A 108 3.86 -7.39 -6.47
C TYR A 108 4.41 -5.98 -6.68
N LEU A 109 5.67 -5.88 -7.09
CA LEU A 109 6.28 -4.62 -7.51
C LEU A 109 6.27 -4.52 -9.03
N PHE A 110 5.64 -3.48 -9.54
CA PHE A 110 5.63 -3.15 -10.96
C PHE A 110 6.68 -2.06 -11.21
N PRO A 111 7.86 -2.41 -11.78
CA PRO A 111 8.92 -1.44 -11.98
C PRO A 111 8.49 -0.32 -12.94
N LEU A 112 9.11 0.84 -12.78
CA LEU A 112 9.04 1.90 -13.79
C LEU A 112 9.79 1.41 -15.02
N ILE A 113 9.17 1.55 -16.20
CA ILE A 113 9.87 1.31 -17.45
C ILE A 113 10.57 2.64 -17.80
N GLU A 114 11.90 2.68 -17.65
CA GLU A 114 12.70 3.84 -18.01
C GLU A 114 12.52 4.14 -19.51
N GLY A 115 12.02 5.34 -19.83
CA GLY A 115 11.63 5.76 -21.19
C GLY A 115 10.21 6.31 -21.31
N ASP A 116 9.32 6.09 -20.34
CA ASP A 116 7.95 6.64 -20.30
C ASP A 116 7.83 7.87 -19.37
N SER A 117 8.94 8.29 -18.75
CA SER A 117 9.03 9.44 -17.83
C SER A 117 8.72 10.80 -18.49
N SER A 118 8.71 10.88 -19.81
CA SER A 118 8.35 12.08 -20.57
C SER A 118 6.83 12.32 -20.68
N SER A 119 5.98 11.35 -20.31
CA SER A 119 4.53 11.47 -20.50
C SER A 119 3.69 11.56 -19.22
N PHE A 120 4.30 11.44 -18.03
CA PHE A 120 3.59 11.63 -16.74
C PHE A 120 3.91 12.95 -16.03
N TYR A 121 5.01 13.61 -16.40
CA TYR A 121 5.25 15.02 -16.11
C TYR A 121 5.03 15.83 -17.38
N THR A 122 3.85 15.76 -17.99
CA THR A 122 3.42 16.97 -18.69
C THR A 122 3.29 18.02 -17.60
N ASN A 123 3.95 19.17 -17.75
CA ASN A 123 3.56 20.40 -17.07
C ASN A 123 2.15 20.83 -17.53
N SER A 124 1.19 19.89 -17.53
CA SER A 124 -0.21 20.21 -17.45
C SER A 124 -0.38 20.77 -16.05
N THR A 125 -0.41 22.09 -15.97
CA THR A 125 -1.11 22.83 -14.93
C THR A 125 -2.52 22.25 -14.84
N THR A 126 -2.66 21.15 -14.10
CA THR A 126 -3.96 20.77 -13.59
C THR A 126 -4.35 21.94 -12.71
N ASN A 127 -5.35 22.70 -13.14
CA ASN A 127 -6.05 23.62 -12.27
C ASN A 127 -6.71 22.73 -11.21
N ILE A 128 -5.94 22.38 -10.18
CA ILE A 128 -6.46 21.79 -8.96
C ILE A 128 -7.27 22.93 -8.36
N HIS A 129 -8.58 22.93 -8.65
CA HIS A 129 -9.51 23.76 -7.93
C HIS A 129 -9.56 23.18 -6.52
N LEU A 130 -8.66 23.64 -5.66
CA LEU A 130 -8.76 23.31 -4.24
C LEU A 130 -10.15 23.79 -3.79
N PRO A 131 -10.99 22.90 -3.25
CA PRO A 131 -12.27 23.32 -2.72
C PRO A 131 -11.99 24.38 -1.66
N THR A 132 -12.74 25.49 -1.70
CA THR A 132 -12.66 26.50 -0.66
C THR A 132 -12.89 25.81 0.67
N LEU A 133 -11.94 25.99 1.60
CA LEU A 133 -12.06 25.38 2.92
C LEU A 133 -13.39 25.81 3.53
N THR A 134 -14.14 24.83 4.04
CA THR A 134 -15.34 25.12 4.83
C THR A 134 -14.95 25.96 6.04
N LYS A 135 -15.92 26.66 6.65
CA LYS A 135 -15.69 27.43 7.88
C LYS A 135 -14.93 26.61 8.93
N PHE A 136 -15.38 25.38 9.20
CA PHE A 136 -14.76 24.50 10.19
C PHE A 136 -13.33 24.08 9.82
N GLN A 137 -13.03 23.96 8.53
CA GLN A 137 -11.68 23.64 8.06
C GLN A 137 -10.73 24.83 8.22
N ASN A 138 -11.21 26.06 8.00
CA ASN A 138 -10.44 27.27 8.30
C ASN A 138 -10.21 27.41 9.81
N ASP A 139 -11.25 27.24 10.63
CA ASP A 139 -11.13 27.32 12.10
C ASP A 139 -10.10 26.30 12.62
N ALA A 140 -10.10 25.07 12.09
CA ALA A 140 -9.11 24.05 12.44
C ALA A 140 -7.69 24.41 11.95
N LEU A 141 -7.56 24.96 10.74
CA LEU A 141 -6.28 25.39 10.19
C LEU A 141 -5.66 26.54 11.00
N GLU A 142 -6.46 27.52 11.41
CA GLU A 142 -6.02 28.62 12.27
C GLU A 142 -5.47 28.10 13.60
N LYS A 143 -6.15 27.12 14.23
CA LYS A 143 -5.67 26.50 15.47
C LYS A 143 -4.36 25.73 15.29
N LEU A 144 -4.17 25.07 14.15
CA LEU A 144 -2.91 24.42 13.82
C LEU A 144 -1.79 25.43 13.61
N ILE A 145 -2.06 26.52 12.89
CA ILE A 145 -1.09 27.60 12.67
C ILE A 145 -0.69 28.21 14.01
N GLU A 146 -1.65 28.54 14.88
CA GLU A 146 -1.38 29.03 16.24
C GLU A 146 -0.49 28.06 17.03
N PHE A 147 -0.79 26.75 16.97
CA PHE A 147 -0.02 25.72 17.68
C PHE A 147 1.45 25.66 17.21
N TYR A 148 1.68 25.72 15.90
CA TYR A 148 3.03 25.59 15.33
C TYR A 148 3.82 26.91 15.31
N GLN A 149 3.15 28.07 15.37
CA GLN A 149 3.82 29.38 15.40
C GLN A 149 4.26 29.82 16.81
N VAL A 150 3.99 29.04 17.86
CA VAL A 150 4.61 29.30 19.17
C VAL A 150 6.11 29.05 19.04
N PRO A 151 6.97 30.07 19.21
CA PRO A 151 8.41 29.85 19.20
C PRO A 151 8.80 28.97 20.40
N ASP A 152 9.51 27.89 20.07
CA ASP A 152 10.29 27.00 20.93
C ASP A 152 10.17 27.24 22.44
N LYS A 153 9.33 26.46 23.13
CA LYS A 153 9.38 26.34 24.60
C LYS A 153 10.46 25.34 25.01
N THR A 154 11.70 25.54 24.57
CA THR A 154 12.88 24.97 25.22
C THR A 154 13.21 25.80 26.46
N GLN A 155 12.37 25.67 27.49
CA GLN A 155 12.70 25.91 28.91
C GLN A 155 11.48 25.56 29.77
N LEU A 156 11.24 24.26 29.95
CA LEU A 156 10.57 23.76 31.15
C LEU A 156 11.66 23.14 32.02
N THR A 157 12.23 23.99 32.87
CA THR A 157 13.05 23.62 34.02
C THR A 157 12.22 22.70 34.90
N PHE A 158 12.65 21.44 35.03
CA PHE A 158 12.13 20.53 36.06
C PHE A 158 12.66 21.03 37.42
N LEU A 159 11.76 21.61 38.22
CA LEU A 159 11.85 21.59 39.67
C LEU A 159 10.95 20.46 40.18
#